data_AF-A0A3E1B882-F1
#
_entry.id   AF-A0A3E1B882-F1
#
_cell.length_a   1.000
_cell.length_b   1.000
_cell.length_c   1.000
_cell.angle_alpha   90.00
_cell.angle_beta   90.00
_cell.angle_gamma   90.00
#
_symmetry.space_group_name_H-M   'P 1'
#
loop_
_entity.id
_entity.type
_entity.pdbx_description
1 polymer ?
#
loop_
_entity_poly.entity_id
_entity_poly.type
_entity_poly.pdbx_seq_one_letter_code
_entity_poly.pdbx_strand_id
1 'polypeptide(L)'
;MGDMADSDIEDALLADAPREATPRDRRREMVDRIVLTLGEFINDLDTRDERSRASVGQLVAIVQTMSDSIASADDKTFTAIMREAALLMRTLKERQAYFSKFTVH
;
A
#
# COMPACT_ATOMS: atom_id res chain seq x y z
N MET A 1 -13.18 20.54 -17.96
CA MET A 1 -12.77 21.13 -16.67
C MET A 1 -12.82 20.01 -15.64
N GLY A 2 -11.72 19.27 -15.47
CA GLY A 2 -11.72 18.04 -14.65
C GLY A 2 -10.45 17.19 -14.76
N ASP A 3 -9.31 17.78 -15.11
CA ASP A 3 -8.04 17.05 -15.36
C ASP A 3 -6.84 17.67 -14.61
N MET A 4 -7.05 18.81 -13.94
CA MET A 4 -5.99 19.57 -13.28
C MET A 4 -5.63 18.99 -11.89
N ALA A 5 -6.59 18.37 -11.20
CA ALA A 5 -6.39 17.89 -9.84
C ALA A 5 -5.66 16.55 -9.75
N ASP A 6 -5.71 15.70 -10.79
CA ASP A 6 -4.98 14.42 -10.82
C ASP A 6 -3.50 14.65 -11.17
N SER A 7 -3.22 15.62 -12.05
CA SER A 7 -1.87 16.04 -12.41
C SER A 7 -1.11 16.63 -11.22
N ASP A 8 -1.76 17.45 -10.38
CA ASP A 8 -1.10 18.07 -9.23
C ASP A 8 -0.70 17.04 -8.16
N ILE A 9 -1.42 15.92 -8.06
CA ILE A 9 -1.09 14.84 -7.12
C ILE A 9 0.06 13.99 -7.65
N GLU A 10 0.07 13.67 -8.95
CA GLU A 10 1.21 13.00 -9.59
C GLU A 10 2.48 13.86 -9.53
N ASP A 11 2.37 15.17 -9.77
CA ASP A 11 3.51 16.09 -9.78
C ASP A 11 4.04 16.35 -8.35
N ALA A 12 3.16 16.41 -7.35
CA ALA A 12 3.55 16.48 -5.94
C ALA A 12 4.25 15.20 -5.46
N LEU A 13 3.86 14.02 -5.96
CA LEU A 13 4.55 12.76 -5.68
C LEU A 13 5.92 12.67 -6.37
N LEU A 14 6.09 13.31 -7.53
CA LEU A 14 7.35 13.34 -8.28
C LEU A 14 8.35 14.35 -7.70
N ALA A 15 7.87 15.43 -7.06
CA ALA A 15 8.71 16.50 -6.53
C ALA A 15 9.48 16.12 -5.23
N ASP A 16 8.99 15.17 -4.44
CA ASP A 16 9.63 14.72 -3.20
C ASP A 16 10.61 13.54 -3.41
N ALA A 17 10.67 12.99 -4.63
CA ALA A 17 11.66 11.99 -4.98
C ALA A 17 13.04 12.66 -5.14
N PRO A 18 14.12 12.13 -4.54
CA PRO A 18 15.47 12.62 -4.80
C PRO A 18 15.69 12.68 -6.31
N ARG A 19 16.26 13.77 -6.82
CA ARG A 19 16.47 14.04 -8.26
C ARG A 19 17.21 12.94 -9.04
N GLU A 20 17.75 11.94 -8.34
CA GLU A 20 18.48 10.79 -8.90
C GLU A 20 17.77 9.43 -8.71
N ALA A 21 16.60 9.37 -8.08
CA ALA A 21 15.90 8.11 -7.87
C ALA A 21 15.48 7.49 -9.21
N THR A 22 15.99 6.30 -9.51
CA THR A 22 15.63 5.58 -10.73
C THR A 22 14.15 5.21 -10.69
N PRO A 23 13.51 4.95 -11.85
CA PRO A 23 12.12 4.46 -11.87
C PRO A 23 11.92 3.23 -10.98
N ARG A 24 12.94 2.36 -10.89
CA ARG A 24 12.94 1.20 -9.99
C ARG A 24 12.94 1.61 -8.52
N ASP A 25 13.70 2.63 -8.13
CA ASP A 25 13.74 3.10 -6.73
C ASP A 25 12.39 3.68 -6.32
N ARG A 26 11.73 4.44 -7.22
CA ARG A 26 10.36 4.92 -6.97
C ARG A 26 9.36 3.77 -6.84
N ARG A 27 9.47 2.74 -7.68
CA ARG A 27 8.63 1.54 -7.56
C ARG A 27 8.87 0.81 -6.25
N ARG A 28 10.15 0.66 -5.86
CA ARG A 28 10.56 0.06 -4.60
C ARG A 28 9.92 0.80 -3.43
N GLU A 29 10.01 2.12 -3.43
CA GLU A 29 9.41 2.97 -2.41
C GLU A 29 7.88 2.79 -2.33
N MET A 30 7.20 2.68 -3.48
CA MET A 30 5.76 2.40 -3.49
C MET A 30 5.43 1.04 -2.85
N VAL A 31 6.20 -0.01 -3.15
CA VAL A 31 6.00 -1.33 -2.52
C VAL A 31 6.29 -1.25 -1.01
N ASP A 32 7.32 -0.54 -0.60
CA ASP A 32 7.67 -0.37 0.81
C ASP A 32 6.57 0.38 1.57
N ARG A 33 5.94 1.39 0.95
CA ARG A 33 4.75 2.08 1.52
C ARG A 33 3.56 1.12 1.69
N ILE A 34 3.34 0.19 0.77
CA ILE A 34 2.30 -0.85 0.90
C ILE A 34 2.60 -1.73 2.11
N VAL A 35 3.84 -2.22 2.21
CA VAL A 35 4.30 -3.05 3.32
C VAL A 35 4.09 -2.36 4.67
N LEU A 36 4.46 -1.08 4.76
CA LEU A 36 4.27 -0.26 5.97
C LEU A 36 2.79 -0.14 6.34
N THR A 37 1.94 0.24 5.37
CA THR A 37 0.50 0.40 5.58
C THR A 37 -0.16 -0.90 6.07
N LEU A 38 0.22 -2.05 5.49
CA LEU A 38 -0.26 -3.35 5.93
C LEU A 38 0.24 -3.70 7.34
N GLY A 39 1.46 -3.31 7.69
CA GLY A 39 2.02 -3.46 9.03
C GLY A 39 1.28 -2.62 10.09
N GLU A 40 0.95 -1.37 9.77
CA GLU A 40 0.12 -0.50 10.61
C GLU A 40 -1.26 -1.11 10.84
N PHE A 41 -1.89 -1.64 9.78
CA PHE A 41 -3.17 -2.31 9.90
C PHE A 41 -3.13 -3.51 10.87
N ILE A 42 -2.04 -4.30 10.89
CA ILE A 42 -1.87 -5.41 11.84
C ILE A 42 -1.85 -4.90 13.29
N ASN A 43 -1.23 -3.74 13.54
CA ASN A 43 -1.17 -3.15 14.88
C ASN A 43 -2.55 -2.67 15.34
N ASP A 44 -3.39 -2.21 14.41
CA ASP A 44 -4.74 -1.74 14.69
C ASP A 44 -5.77 -2.89 14.86
N LEU A 45 -5.43 -4.11 14.46
CA LEU A 45 -6.27 -5.28 14.69
C LEU A 45 -6.24 -5.68 16.17
N ASP A 46 -7.42 -5.76 16.78
CA ASP A 46 -7.61 -6.30 18.13
C ASP A 46 -6.98 -7.70 18.25
N THR A 47 -6.41 -7.99 19.42
CA THR A 47 -5.93 -9.31 19.83
C THR A 47 -6.95 -10.44 19.61
N ARG A 48 -8.24 -10.12 19.60
CA ARG A 48 -9.32 -11.08 19.29
C ARG A 48 -9.40 -11.49 17.82
N ASP A 49 -8.73 -10.78 16.91
CA ASP A 49 -8.67 -11.10 15.49
C ASP A 49 -7.29 -11.68 15.08
N GLU A 50 -6.77 -12.58 15.92
CA GLU A 50 -5.47 -13.28 15.74
C GLU A 50 -5.33 -13.93 14.35
N ARG A 51 -6.41 -14.50 13.81
CA ARG A 51 -6.41 -15.10 12.48
C ARG A 51 -6.20 -14.04 11.39
N SER A 52 -6.90 -12.91 11.47
CA SER A 52 -6.70 -11.82 10.51
C SER A 52 -5.29 -11.23 10.64
N ARG A 53 -4.77 -11.08 11.86
CA ARG A 53 -3.39 -10.63 12.12
C ARG A 53 -2.37 -11.58 11.49
N ALA A 54 -2.54 -12.89 11.65
CA ALA A 54 -1.66 -13.88 11.04
C ALA A 54 -1.72 -13.85 9.50
N SER A 55 -2.92 -13.74 8.92
CA SER A 55 -3.08 -13.67 7.46
C SER A 55 -2.48 -12.40 6.86
N VAL A 56 -2.71 -11.23 7.46
CA VAL A 56 -2.11 -9.97 6.98
C VAL A 56 -0.60 -9.96 7.23
N GLY A 57 -0.13 -10.52 8.36
CA GLY A 57 1.29 -10.68 8.64
C GLY A 57 2.01 -11.56 7.61
N GLN A 58 1.38 -12.66 7.19
CA GLN A 58 1.89 -13.50 6.11
C GLN A 58 1.94 -12.74 4.79
N LEU A 59 0.92 -11.94 4.48
CA LEU A 59 0.91 -11.12 3.27
C LEU A 59 2.06 -10.09 3.28
N VAL A 60 2.27 -9.40 4.41
CA VAL A 60 3.40 -8.46 4.59
C VAL A 60 4.73 -9.16 4.29
N ALA A 61 4.96 -10.34 4.86
CA ALA A 61 6.19 -11.10 4.65
C ALA A 61 6.40 -11.50 3.19
N ILE A 62 5.33 -11.92 2.50
CA ILE A 62 5.38 -12.26 1.07
C ILE A 62 5.74 -11.02 0.25
N VAL A 63 5.04 -9.91 0.45
CA VAL A 63 5.27 -8.67 -0.32
C VAL A 63 6.67 -8.12 -0.06
N GLN A 64 7.16 -8.13 1.19
CA GLN A 64 8.54 -7.77 1.52
C GLN A 64 9.55 -8.63 0.77
N THR A 65 9.38 -9.96 0.80
CA THR A 65 10.27 -10.89 0.09
C THR A 65 10.27 -10.65 -1.42
N MET A 66 9.11 -10.29 -1.97
CA MET A 66 8.93 -10.05 -3.40
C MET A 66 9.23 -8.60 -3.82
N SER A 67 9.56 -7.70 -2.91
CA SER A 67 9.62 -6.25 -3.18
C SER A 67 10.61 -5.89 -4.29
N ASP A 68 11.79 -6.51 -4.31
CA ASP A 68 12.76 -6.36 -5.40
C ASP A 68 12.21 -6.80 -6.76
N SER A 69 11.52 -7.94 -6.78
CA SER A 69 10.96 -8.54 -8.00
C SER A 69 9.79 -7.71 -8.53
N ILE A 70 8.94 -7.20 -7.63
CA ILE A 70 7.83 -6.30 -7.99
C ILE A 70 8.39 -4.98 -8.54
N ALA A 71 9.36 -4.38 -7.85
CA ALA A 71 9.95 -3.11 -8.28
C ALA A 71 10.67 -3.20 -9.63
N SER A 72 11.16 -4.39 -9.99
CA SER A 72 11.86 -4.66 -11.24
C SER A 72 10.95 -5.25 -12.33
N ALA A 73 9.66 -5.44 -12.04
CA ALA A 73 8.70 -5.96 -13.01
C ALA A 73 8.49 -4.97 -14.17
N ASP A 74 8.06 -5.48 -15.32
CA ASP A 74 7.62 -4.64 -16.43
C ASP A 74 6.41 -3.79 -16.02
N ASP A 75 6.21 -2.68 -16.72
CA ASP A 75 5.24 -1.65 -16.35
C ASP A 75 3.81 -2.18 -16.27
N LYS A 76 3.44 -3.13 -17.13
CA LYS A 76 2.10 -3.72 -17.15
C LYS A 76 1.90 -4.58 -15.91
N THR A 77 2.87 -5.44 -15.60
CA THR A 77 2.84 -6.29 -14.41
C THR A 77 2.85 -5.45 -13.13
N PHE A 78 3.74 -4.46 -13.04
CA PHE A 78 3.80 -3.55 -11.90
C PHE A 78 2.46 -2.82 -11.69
N THR A 79 1.88 -2.25 -12.74
CA THR A 79 0.60 -1.52 -12.66
C THR A 79 -0.54 -2.44 -12.22
N ALA A 80 -0.58 -3.68 -12.71
CA ALA A 80 -1.60 -4.64 -12.28
C ALA A 80 -1.50 -4.94 -10.78
N ILE A 81 -0.28 -5.19 -10.28
CA ILE A 81 -0.03 -5.43 -8.84
C ILE A 81 -0.42 -4.21 -8.02
N MET A 82 -0.05 -3.00 -8.45
CA MET A 82 -0.39 -1.77 -7.74
C MET A 82 -1.90 -1.52 -7.66
N ARG A 83 -2.66 -1.85 -8.72
CA ARG A 83 -4.12 -1.75 -8.71
C ARG A 83 -4.75 -2.72 -7.71
N GLU A 84 -4.28 -3.96 -7.69
CA GLU A 84 -4.76 -4.96 -6.72
C GLU A 84 -4.42 -4.54 -5.29
N ALA A 85 -3.20 -4.04 -5.05
CA ALA A 85 -2.80 -3.51 -3.75
C ALA A 85 -3.66 -2.31 -3.32
N ALA A 86 -3.98 -1.39 -4.24
CA ALA A 86 -4.85 -0.26 -3.98
C ALA A 86 -6.27 -0.69 -3.58
N LEU A 87 -6.83 -1.69 -4.27
CA LEU A 87 -8.13 -2.27 -3.92
C LEU A 87 -8.09 -2.91 -2.53
N LEU A 88 -7.06 -3.70 -2.25
CA LEU A 88 -6.87 -4.31 -0.94
C LEU A 88 -6.81 -3.23 0.17
N MET A 89 -5.95 -2.23 0.00
CA MET A 89 -5.81 -1.14 0.99
C MET A 89 -7.11 -0.39 1.21
N ARG A 90 -7.89 -0.13 0.15
CA ARG A 90 -9.22 0.47 0.27
C ARG A 90 -10.16 -0.40 1.10
N THR A 91 -10.23 -1.70 0.80
CA THR A 91 -11.08 -2.65 1.55
C THR A 91 -10.67 -2.73 3.02
N LEU A 92 -9.37 -2.76 3.31
CA LEU A 92 -8.86 -2.77 4.69
C LEU A 92 -9.23 -1.47 5.43
N LYS A 93 -9.08 -0.31 4.78
CA LYS A 93 -9.46 0.99 5.36
C LYS A 93 -10.96 1.10 5.61
N GLU A 94 -11.79 0.63 4.69
CA GLU A 94 -13.25 0.57 4.86
C GLU A 94 -13.63 -0.34 6.05
N ARG A 95 -12.95 -1.48 6.19
CA ARG A 95 -13.14 -2.40 7.32
C ARG A 95 -12.72 -1.76 8.64
N GLN A 96 -11.57 -1.07 8.70
CA GLN A 96 -11.11 -0.34 9.88
C GLN A 96 -12.10 0.76 10.29
N ALA A 97 -12.58 1.55 9.32
CA ALA A 97 -13.57 2.59 9.56
C ALA A 97 -14.92 2.01 10.01
N TYR A 98 -15.32 0.84 9.51
CA TYR A 98 -16.51 0.14 9.97
C TYR A 98 -16.37 -0.26 11.44
N PHE A 99 -15.29 -0.96 11.82
CA PHE A 99 -15.10 -1.38 13.22
C PHE A 99 -14.92 -0.20 14.18
N SER A 100 -14.22 0.86 13.78
CA SER A 100 -14.08 2.08 14.59
C SER A 100 -15.42 2.74 14.92
N LYS A 101 -16.47 2.58 14.10
CA LYS A 101 -17.81 3.10 14.39
C LYS A 101 -18.59 2.28 15.43
N PHE A 102 -18.21 1.02 15.64
CA PHE A 102 -18.85 0.14 16.63
C PHE A 102 -18.07 0.03 17.94
N THR A 103 -16.81 0.47 17.94
CA THR A 103 -15.99 0.66 19.15
C THR A 103 -16.22 2.07 19.72
N VAL A 104 -17.46 2.40 20.08
CA VAL A 104 -17.74 3.56 20.94
C VAL A 104 -17.70 3.06 22.37
N HIS A 105 -16.65 3.44 23.10
CA HIS A 105 -16.59 3.33 24.56
C HIS A 105 -17.35 4.48 25.22
#